data_AF-A0A528IPY8-F1
#
_entry.id   AF-A0A528IPY8-F1
#
_cell.length_a   1.000
_cell.length_b   1.000
_cell.length_c   1.000
_cell.angle_alpha   90.00
_cell.angle_beta   90.00
_cell.angle_gamma   90.00
#
_symmetry.space_group_name_H-M   'P 1'
#
loop_
_entity.id
_entity.type
_entity.pdbx_description
1 polymer ?
#
loop_
_entity_poly.entity_id
_entity_poly.type
_entity_poly.pdbx_seq_one_letter_code
_entity_poly.pdbx_strand_id
1 'polypeptide(L)'
;MVSVTIDEQTLEVDAGSTVLQAAERLGIEIPTFCYLKRLPALASCRMCLVEIEGQRRLQPSCATAVTDGMVVRTNTPLIDETRSSMLDMLLANHPLDCP
;
A
#
# COMPACT_ATOMS: atom_id res chain seq x y z
N MET A 1 -17.19 1.87 12.67
CA MET A 1 -16.60 1.04 11.60
C MET A 1 -16.82 1.76 10.28
N VAL A 2 -15.96 1.55 9.29
CA VAL A 2 -16.08 2.06 7.93
C VAL A 2 -15.97 0.90 6.95
N SER A 3 -16.74 0.96 5.86
CA SER A 3 -16.73 -0.06 4.82
C SER A 3 -15.71 0.30 3.75
N VAL A 4 -14.84 -0.66 3.39
CA VAL A 4 -13.82 -0.52 2.34
C VAL A 4 -13.79 -1.76 1.47
N THR A 5 -13.60 -1.57 0.17
CA THR A 5 -13.42 -2.65 -0.80
C THR A 5 -11.96 -2.67 -1.28
N ILE A 6 -11.27 -3.79 -1.15
CA ILE A 6 -9.90 -4.00 -1.61
C ILE A 6 -9.89 -5.23 -2.51
N ASP A 7 -9.48 -5.06 -3.77
CA ASP A 7 -9.43 -6.16 -4.76
C ASP A 7 -10.72 -7.00 -4.79
N GLU A 8 -11.86 -6.30 -4.96
CA GLU A 8 -13.24 -6.85 -5.01
C GLU A 8 -13.76 -7.45 -3.69
N GLN A 9 -12.96 -7.48 -2.64
CA GLN A 9 -13.36 -7.97 -1.32
C GLN A 9 -13.71 -6.80 -0.40
N THR A 10 -14.92 -6.83 0.17
CA THR A 10 -15.41 -5.78 1.07
C THR A 10 -15.29 -6.22 2.53
N LEU A 11 -14.80 -5.34 3.39
CA LEU A 11 -14.74 -5.55 4.84
C LEU A 11 -15.06 -4.28 5.62
N GLU A 12 -15.43 -4.47 6.88
CA GLU A 12 -15.52 -3.40 7.86
C GLU A 12 -14.28 -3.34 8.74
N VAL A 13 -13.73 -2.13 8.90
CA VAL A 13 -12.60 -1.85 9.77
C VAL A 13 -12.90 -0.68 10.71
N ASP A 14 -12.12 -0.58 11.78
CA ASP A 14 -12.21 0.57 12.68
C ASP A 14 -11.80 1.85 11.98
N ALA A 15 -12.52 2.93 12.27
CA ALA A 15 -12.19 4.26 11.73
C ALA A 15 -10.77 4.66 12.15
N GLY A 16 -10.00 5.19 11.19
CA GLY A 16 -8.59 5.51 11.40
C GLY A 16 -7.61 4.37 11.11
N SER A 17 -8.10 3.15 10.83
CA SER A 17 -7.26 2.08 10.26
C SER A 17 -6.68 2.52 8.93
N THR A 18 -5.46 2.09 8.62
CA THR A 18 -4.84 2.36 7.31
C THR A 18 -5.27 1.34 6.26
N VAL A 19 -5.12 1.69 4.98
CA VAL A 19 -5.37 0.77 3.87
C VAL A 19 -4.51 -0.49 4.01
N LEU A 20 -3.25 -0.36 4.44
CA LEU A 20 -2.38 -1.50 4.70
C LEU A 20 -2.95 -2.45 5.76
N GLN A 21 -3.44 -1.90 6.88
CA GLN A 21 -4.05 -2.70 7.95
C GLN A 21 -5.34 -3.38 7.50
N ALA A 22 -6.14 -2.71 6.67
CA ALA A 22 -7.34 -3.30 6.09
C ALA A 22 -7.00 -4.46 5.14
N ALA A 23 -5.98 -4.30 4.28
CA ALA A 23 -5.51 -5.35 3.38
C ALA A 23 -4.96 -6.57 4.15
N GLU A 24 -4.20 -6.36 5.23
CA GLU A 24 -3.70 -7.45 6.09
C GLU A 24 -4.85 -8.32 6.65
N ARG A 25 -6.01 -7.73 6.97
CA ARG A 25 -7.18 -8.49 7.48
C ARG A 25 -7.82 -9.39 6.42
N LEU A 26 -7.63 -9.07 5.14
CA LEU A 26 -8.07 -9.91 4.02
C LEU A 26 -7.00 -10.93 3.58
N GLY A 27 -5.81 -10.91 4.19
CA GLY A 27 -4.68 -11.70 3.73
C GLY A 27 -4.05 -11.19 2.43
N ILE A 28 -4.31 -9.93 2.06
CA ILE A 28 -3.70 -9.28 0.90
C ILE A 28 -2.36 -8.69 1.34
N GLU A 29 -1.27 -9.21 0.79
CA GLU A 29 0.08 -8.74 1.09
C GLU A 29 0.45 -7.54 0.21
N ILE A 30 0.60 -6.37 0.84
CA ILE A 30 1.15 -5.19 0.19
C ILE A 30 2.61 -5.03 0.63
N PRO A 31 3.58 -5.02 -0.30
CA PRO A 31 4.99 -4.97 0.06
C PRO A 31 5.35 -3.65 0.74
N THR A 32 6.17 -3.74 1.79
CA THR A 32 6.66 -2.59 2.55
C THR A 32 8.12 -2.78 2.92
N PHE A 33 8.90 -1.68 2.90
CA PHE A 33 10.26 -1.67 3.44
C PHE A 33 10.38 -0.79 4.69
N CYS A 34 9.85 0.44 4.63
CA CYS A 34 9.98 1.41 5.72
C CYS A 34 8.88 1.31 6.79
N TYR A 35 7.85 0.50 6.58
CA TYR A 35 6.73 0.38 7.52
C TYR A 35 7.07 -0.62 8.63
N LEU A 36 6.83 -0.22 9.87
CA LEU A 36 6.98 -1.07 11.05
C LEU A 36 5.76 -0.86 11.95
N LYS A 37 5.08 -1.94 12.33
CA LYS A 37 3.76 -1.91 13.03
C LYS A 37 3.73 -1.06 14.30
N ARG A 38 4.88 -0.90 14.97
CA ARG A 38 5.00 -0.17 16.24
C ARG A 38 5.63 1.22 16.09
N LEU A 39 5.88 1.67 14.87
CA LEU A 39 6.44 2.98 14.58
C LEU A 39 5.48 3.81 13.70
N PRO A 40 5.56 5.15 13.77
CA PRO A 40 4.83 6.00 12.85
C PRO A 40 5.15 5.68 11.38
N ALA A 41 4.13 5.75 10.53
CA ALA A 41 4.31 5.53 9.10
C ALA A 41 5.12 6.67 8.47
N LEU A 42 6.19 6.32 7.75
CA LEU A 42 7.08 7.28 7.10
C LEU A 42 6.71 7.56 5.64
N ALA A 43 6.06 6.61 4.97
CA ALA A 43 5.74 6.64 3.53
C ALA A 43 6.95 6.95 2.60
N SER A 44 8.18 6.70 3.05
CA SER A 44 9.41 7.07 2.34
C SER A 44 9.79 6.08 1.23
N CYS A 45 9.64 4.77 1.47
CA CYS A 45 10.08 3.75 0.51
C CYS A 45 9.20 3.62 -0.74
N ARG A 46 7.98 4.17 -0.71
CA ARG A 46 6.98 4.11 -1.80
C ARG A 46 6.64 2.72 -2.35
N MET A 47 7.08 1.63 -1.72
CA MET A 47 6.76 0.27 -2.15
C MET A 47 5.28 -0.11 -1.94
N CYS A 48 4.66 0.48 -0.92
CA CYS A 48 3.27 0.23 -0.55
C CYS A 48 2.24 1.05 -1.33
N LEU A 49 2.60 1.58 -2.50
CA LEU A 49 1.67 2.34 -3.31
C LEU A 49 0.50 1.46 -3.79
N VAL A 50 -0.70 2.03 -3.75
CA VAL A 50 -1.96 1.42 -4.19
C VAL A 50 -2.78 2.43 -4.99
N GLU A 51 -3.68 1.90 -5.81
CA GLU A 51 -4.69 2.71 -6.51
C GLU A 51 -5.92 2.85 -5.63
N ILE A 52 -6.44 4.07 -5.56
CA ILE A 52 -7.72 4.37 -4.88
C ILE A 52 -8.62 5.01 -5.93
N GLU A 53 -9.82 4.45 -6.09
CA GLU A 53 -10.79 4.95 -7.07
C GLU A 53 -11.10 6.44 -6.81
N GLY A 54 -11.15 7.23 -7.89
CA GLY A 54 -11.36 8.68 -7.83
C GLY A 54 -10.10 9.49 -7.48
N GLN A 55 -8.99 8.86 -7.08
CA GLN A 55 -7.73 9.58 -6.85
C GLN A 55 -6.82 9.54 -8.07
N ARG A 56 -6.27 10.71 -8.44
CA ARG A 56 -5.36 10.85 -9.59
C ARG A 56 -3.96 10.29 -9.35
N ARG A 57 -3.54 10.21 -8.08
CA ARG A 57 -2.19 9.79 -7.68
C ARG A 57 -2.30 8.52 -6.85
N LEU A 58 -1.33 7.64 -7.04
CA LEU A 58 -1.15 6.47 -6.19
C LEU A 58 -0.91 6.90 -4.73
N GLN A 59 -1.54 6.20 -3.80
CA GLN A 59 -1.48 6.53 -2.38
C GLN A 59 -0.65 5.51 -1.62
N PRO A 60 0.14 5.93 -0.61
CA PRO A 60 0.87 5.01 0.25
C PRO A 60 -0.10 4.31 1.20
N SER A 61 -0.29 3.00 1.05
CA SER A 61 -1.26 2.25 1.88
C SER A 61 -0.92 2.30 3.37
N CYS A 62 0.37 2.41 3.72
CA CYS A 62 0.86 2.44 5.10
C CYS A 62 0.47 3.72 5.88
N ALA A 63 0.15 4.82 5.20
CA ALA A 63 -0.16 6.11 5.82
C ALA A 63 -1.56 6.64 5.46
N THR A 64 -2.23 6.02 4.49
CA THR A 64 -3.56 6.44 4.05
C THR A 64 -4.62 5.79 4.93
N ALA A 65 -5.40 6.61 5.64
CA ALA A 65 -6.54 6.14 6.42
C ALA A 65 -7.68 5.71 5.48
N VAL A 66 -8.35 4.61 5.81
CA VAL A 66 -9.54 4.19 5.08
C VAL A 66 -10.72 5.13 5.34
N THR A 67 -11.53 5.35 4.32
CA THR A 67 -12.78 6.11 4.39
C THR A 67 -13.94 5.23 3.96
N ASP A 68 -15.15 5.57 4.39
CA ASP A 68 -16.33 4.79 4.02
C ASP A 68 -16.57 4.82 2.50
N GLY A 69 -16.86 3.65 1.93
CA GLY A 69 -17.03 3.45 0.48
C GLY A 69 -15.73 3.53 -0.33
N MET A 70 -14.56 3.52 0.32
CA MET A 70 -13.27 3.53 -0.39
C MET A 70 -13.08 2.23 -1.19
N VAL A 71 -12.66 2.36 -2.45
CA VAL A 71 -12.33 1.23 -3.33
C VAL A 71 -10.83 1.30 -3.65
N VAL A 72 -10.11 0.24 -3.30
CA VAL A 72 -8.65 0.12 -3.44
C VAL A 72 -8.33 -1.05 -4.38
N ARG A 73 -7.34 -0.84 -5.25
CA ARG A 73 -6.76 -1.89 -6.11
C ARG A 73 -5.27 -2.00 -5.84
N THR A 74 -4.80 -3.23 -5.60
CA THR A 74 -3.42 -3.49 -5.16
C THR A 74 -2.57 -4.28 -6.16
N ASN A 75 -3.17 -4.78 -7.23
CA ASN A 75 -2.61 -5.73 -8.19
C ASN A 75 -2.90 -5.36 -9.67
N THR A 76 -2.97 -4.07 -9.98
CA THR A 76 -3.17 -3.60 -11.36
C THR A 76 -1.83 -3.58 -12.12
N PRO A 77 -1.85 -3.55 -13.47
CA PRO A 77 -0.63 -3.39 -14.26
C PRO A 77 0.17 -2.14 -13.91
N LEU A 78 -0.51 -1.03 -13.57
CA LEU A 78 0.13 0.21 -13.17
C LEU A 78 0.84 0.07 -11.82
N ILE A 79 0.25 -0.64 -10.86
CA ILE A 79 0.89 -0.89 -9.56
C ILE A 79 2.11 -1.79 -9.71
N ASP A 80 2.04 -2.82 -10.54
CA ASP A 80 3.17 -3.72 -10.78
C ASP A 80 4.34 -2.99 -11.47
N GLU A 81 4.07 -2.17 -12.48
CA GLU A 81 5.06 -1.32 -13.15
C GLU A 81 5.68 -0.30 -12.17
N THR A 82 4.84 0.32 -11.34
CA THR A 82 5.28 1.29 -10.33
C THR A 82 6.20 0.63 -9.31
N ARG A 83 5.84 -0.54 -8.78
CA ARG A 83 6.66 -1.27 -7.80
C ARG A 83 7.99 -1.69 -8.39
N SER A 84 7.99 -2.15 -9.64
CA SER A 84 9.22 -2.47 -10.38
C SER A 84 10.13 -1.24 -10.51
N SER A 85 9.56 -0.10 -10.92
CA SER A 85 10.30 1.17 -11.01
C SER A 85 10.83 1.66 -9.65
N MET A 86 10.09 1.43 -8.57
CA MET A 86 10.56 1.75 -7.22
C MET A 86 11.71 0.84 -6.79
N LEU A 87 11.68 -0.46 -7.13
CA LEU A 87 12.81 -1.36 -6.91
C LEU A 87 14.03 -0.90 -7.69
N ASP A 88 13.89 -0.56 -8.97
CA ASP A 88 14.99 -0.03 -9.79
C ASP A 88 15.59 1.22 -9.14
N MET A 89 14.76 2.15 -8.67
CA MET A 89 15.23 3.36 -8.00
C MET A 89 15.97 3.06 -6.68
N LEU A 90 15.47 2.11 -5.89
CA LEU A 90 16.10 1.69 -4.64
C LEU A 90 17.45 1.00 -4.89
N LEU A 91 17.53 0.21 -5.96
CA LEU A 91 18.72 -0.57 -6.31
C LEU A 91 19.74 0.24 -7.14
N ALA A 92 19.35 1.36 -7.74
CA ALA A 92 20.23 2.19 -8.58
C ALA A 92 21.56 2.58 -7.90
N ASN A 93 21.57 2.71 -6.57
CA ASN A 93 22.77 3.01 -5.78
C ASN A 93 23.02 1.97 -4.68
N HIS A 94 22.32 0.82 -4.70
CA HIS A 94 22.53 -0.24 -3.71
C HIS A 94 23.82 -1.01 -4.07
N PRO A 95 24.73 -1.25 -3.12
CA PRO A 95 25.96 -1.98 -3.41
C PRO A 95 25.65 -3.44 -3.80
N LEU A 96 26.41 -3.99 -4.75
CA LEU A 96 26.29 -5.39 -5.19
C LEU A 96 27.07 -6.31 -4.25
N ASP A 97 26.71 -6.30 -2.97
CA ASP A 97 27.38 -7.06 -1.91
C ASP A 97 26.73 -8.44 -1.67
N CYS A 98 25.65 -8.77 -2.39
CA CYS A 98 25.07 -10.10 -2.41
C CYS A 98 25.93 -11.06 -3.27
N PRO A 99 26.25 -12.28 -2.78
CA PRO A 99 27.10 -13.24 -3.47
C PRO A 99 26.46 -13.86 -4.72
#